data_AF-A0A3E0DUB6-F1
#
_entry.id   AF-A0A3E0DUB6-F1
#
_cell.length_a   1.000
_cell.length_b   1.000
_cell.length_c   1.000
_cell.angle_alpha   90.00
_cell.angle_beta   90.00
_cell.angle_gamma   90.00
#
_symmetry.space_group_name_H-M   'P 1'
#
loop_
_entity.id
_entity.type
_entity.pdbx_description
1 polymer ?
#
loop_
_entity_poly.entity_id
_entity_poly.type
_entity_poly.pdbx_seq_one_letter_code
_entity_poly.pdbx_strand_id
1 'polypeptide(L)'
;MKKHQAKRPAEKKHTPFIYRSFFNFWVAVVLPGTLLALVISKLYYDNTINFEPLNEPSTWLYFVILQIFTSFFSYIWVYSTKAKKYRE
;
A
#
# COMPACT_ATOMS: atom_id res chain seq x y z
N MET A 1 -2.99 54.68 -4.17
CA MET A 1 -2.96 53.61 -5.20
C MET A 1 -2.79 52.26 -4.51
N LYS A 2 -3.86 51.45 -4.40
CA LYS A 2 -3.80 50.10 -3.84
C LYS A 2 -3.19 49.18 -4.89
N LYS A 3 -1.96 48.69 -4.66
CA LYS A 3 -1.35 47.66 -5.51
C LYS A 3 -2.15 46.37 -5.35
N HIS A 4 -2.90 46.00 -6.38
CA HIS A 4 -3.48 44.66 -6.49
C HIS A 4 -2.33 43.67 -6.61
N GLN A 5 -1.96 43.04 -5.50
CA GLN A 5 -1.10 41.86 -5.51
C GLN A 5 -1.86 40.76 -6.25
N ALA A 6 -1.43 40.48 -7.48
CA ALA A 6 -1.90 39.34 -8.25
C ALA A 6 -1.67 38.09 -7.38
N LYS A 7 -2.76 37.41 -6.99
CA LYS A 7 -2.70 36.10 -6.36
C LYS A 7 -1.90 35.20 -7.28
N ARG A 8 -0.69 34.79 -6.87
CA ARG A 8 0.05 33.71 -7.54
C ARG A 8 -0.88 32.50 -7.63
N PRO A 9 -1.00 31.83 -8.78
CA PRO A 9 -1.80 30.61 -8.85
C PRO A 9 -1.23 29.65 -7.81
N ALA A 10 -2.09 29.15 -6.92
CA ALA A 10 -1.71 28.16 -5.94
C ALA A 10 -1.07 26.99 -6.69
N GLU A 11 0.19 26.71 -6.35
CA GLU A 11 0.96 25.61 -6.91
C GLU A 11 0.12 24.34 -6.72
N LYS A 12 -0.35 23.72 -7.82
CA LYS A 12 -1.16 22.51 -7.76
C LYS A 12 -0.32 21.46 -7.06
N LYS A 13 -0.62 21.18 -5.79
CA LYS A 13 0.06 20.12 -5.03
C LYS A 13 0.00 18.84 -5.85
N HIS A 14 1.15 18.37 -6.28
CA HIS A 14 1.25 17.14 -7.05
C HIS A 14 0.94 15.95 -6.13
N THR A 15 -0.23 15.33 -6.29
CA THR A 15 -0.58 14.11 -5.54
C THR A 15 0.42 13.00 -5.89
N PRO A 16 1.15 12.43 -4.91
CA PRO A 16 2.09 11.34 -5.19
C PRO A 16 1.39 10.12 -5.79
N PHE A 17 2.07 9.40 -6.69
CA PHE A 17 1.52 8.24 -7.41
C PHE A 17 0.80 7.24 -6.50
N ILE A 18 1.40 6.96 -5.34
CA ILE A 18 0.90 6.05 -4.31
C ILE A 18 -0.49 6.47 -3.81
N TYR A 19 -0.75 7.76 -3.62
CA TYR A 19 -2.00 8.26 -3.06
C TYR A 19 -3.01 8.70 -4.12
N ARG A 20 -2.69 8.51 -5.41
CA ARG A 20 -3.57 8.87 -6.53
C ARG A 20 -4.78 7.95 -6.62
N SER A 21 -4.59 6.65 -6.38
CA SER A 21 -5.64 5.64 -6.33
C SER A 21 -5.30 4.58 -5.27
N PHE A 22 -6.33 3.92 -4.75
CA PHE A 22 -6.13 2.82 -3.81
C PHE A 22 -5.38 1.66 -4.46
N PHE A 23 -5.65 1.40 -5.74
CA PHE A 23 -4.94 0.37 -6.49
C PHE A 23 -3.42 0.63 -6.52
N ASN A 24 -2.99 1.88 -6.77
CA ASN A 24 -1.56 2.22 -6.78
C ASN A 24 -0.92 1.99 -5.40
N PHE A 25 -1.62 2.38 -4.33
CA PHE A 25 -1.19 2.11 -2.96
C PHE A 25 -1.10 0.61 -2.68
N TRP A 26 -2.11 -0.15 -3.10
CA TRP A 26 -2.18 -1.59 -2.91
C TRP A 26 -1.00 -2.29 -3.60
N VAL A 27 -0.75 -2.00 -4.88
CA VAL A 27 0.38 -2.56 -5.64
C VAL A 27 1.73 -2.14 -5.05
N ALA A 28 1.87 -0.89 -4.61
CA ALA A 28 3.16 -0.38 -4.13
C ALA A 28 3.49 -0.75 -2.68
N VAL A 29 2.49 -1.08 -1.85
CA VAL A 29 2.67 -1.27 -0.41
C VAL A 29 2.13 -2.62 0.05
N VAL A 30 0.85 -2.88 -0.20
CA VAL A 30 0.17 -4.05 0.37
C VAL A 30 0.66 -5.35 -0.27
N LEU A 31 0.70 -5.38 -1.61
CA LEU A 31 1.17 -6.54 -2.37
C LEU A 31 2.62 -6.93 -2.01
N PRO A 32 3.62 -6.03 -2.07
CA PRO A 32 5.00 -6.39 -1.70
C PRO A 32 5.14 -6.73 -0.22
N GLY A 33 4.42 -6.05 0.69
CA GLY A 33 4.49 -6.33 2.13
C GLY A 33 3.96 -7.73 2.48
N THR A 34 2.86 -8.14 1.86
CA THR A 34 2.27 -9.47 2.06
C THR A 34 3.09 -10.58 1.40
N LEU A 35 3.71 -10.31 0.24
CA LEU A 35 4.67 -11.24 -0.37
C LEU A 35 5.89 -11.46 0.52
N LEU A 36 6.46 -10.38 1.07
CA LEU A 36 7.57 -10.48 2.02
C LEU A 36 7.18 -11.25 3.27
N ALA A 37 6.00 -10.99 3.84
CA ALA A 37 5.50 -11.72 5.01
C ALA A 37 5.37 -13.22 4.73
N LEU A 38 4.95 -13.60 3.53
CA LEU A 38 4.83 -15.00 3.12
C LEU A 38 6.21 -15.67 3.01
N VAL A 39 7.17 -14.99 2.36
CA VAL A 39 8.55 -15.45 2.24
C VAL A 39 9.21 -15.60 3.62
N ILE A 40 9.06 -14.61 4.49
CA ILE A 40 9.63 -14.61 5.85
C ILE A 40 9.00 -15.72 6.70
N SER A 41 7.68 -15.88 6.65
CA SER A 41 6.97 -16.90 7.43
C SER A 41 7.46 -18.32 7.09
N LYS A 42 7.74 -18.59 5.81
CA LYS A 42 8.27 -19.89 5.37
C LYS A 42 9.76 -20.07 5.67
N LEU A 43 10.56 -19.01 5.56
CA LEU A 43 11.95 -19.01 6.01
C LEU A 43 12.07 -19.34 7.50
N TYR A 44 11.18 -18.80 8.34
CA TYR A 44 11.22 -18.99 9.79
C TYR A 44 10.69 -20.34 10.27
N TYR A 45 9.81 -21.00 9.51
CA TYR A 45 9.21 -22.26 9.95
C TYR A 45 10.13 -23.47 9.76
N ASP A 46 10.97 -23.48 8.73
CA ASP A 46 11.78 -24.66 8.38
C ASP A 46 13.29 -24.38 8.26
N ASN A 47 13.78 -23.15 8.52
CA ASN A 47 15.18 -22.71 8.33
C ASN A 47 15.78 -23.08 6.95
N THR A 48 14.93 -23.49 6.02
CA THR A 48 15.27 -23.96 4.69
C THR A 48 14.36 -23.19 3.74
N ILE A 49 14.94 -22.68 2.66
CA ILE A 49 14.17 -22.02 1.60
C ILE A 49 13.48 -23.12 0.81
N ASN A 50 12.35 -23.62 1.31
CA ASN A 50 11.53 -24.57 0.59
C ASN A 50 10.33 -23.86 -0.04
N PHE A 51 10.20 -23.98 -1.37
CA PHE A 51 9.11 -23.40 -2.15
C PHE A 51 7.92 -24.36 -2.32
N GLU A 52 8.05 -25.62 -1.90
CA GLU A 52 6.97 -26.63 -1.91
C GLU A 52 5.64 -26.11 -1.32
N PRO A 53 5.65 -25.38 -0.20
CA PRO A 53 4.41 -24.87 0.37
C PRO A 53 3.69 -23.83 -0.49
N LEU A 54 4.35 -23.20 -1.47
CA LEU A 54 3.68 -22.33 -2.45
C LEU A 54 2.82 -23.12 -3.43
N ASN A 55 3.04 -24.43 -3.56
CA ASN A 55 2.19 -25.28 -4.38
C ASN A 55 0.95 -25.76 -3.62
N GLU A 56 0.87 -25.53 -2.31
CA GLU A 56 -0.31 -25.87 -1.53
C GLU A 56 -1.43 -24.84 -1.72
N PRO A 57 -2.66 -25.29 -2.06
CA PRO A 57 -3.82 -24.40 -2.19
C PRO A 57 -4.13 -23.60 -0.92
N SER A 58 -3.85 -24.18 0.25
CA SER A 58 -4.01 -23.55 1.57
C SER A 58 -3.16 -22.28 1.71
N THR A 59 -1.92 -22.28 1.22
CA THR A 59 -1.02 -21.12 1.26
C THR A 59 -1.60 -19.93 0.50
N TRP A 60 -2.20 -20.17 -0.67
CA TRP A 60 -2.87 -19.12 -1.44
C TRP A 60 -4.13 -18.60 -0.75
N LEU A 61 -4.88 -19.46 -0.07
CA LEU A 61 -6.03 -19.04 0.73
C LEU A 61 -5.60 -18.13 1.90
N TYR A 62 -4.55 -18.51 2.63
CA TYR A 62 -3.97 -17.65 3.66
C TYR A 62 -3.44 -16.34 3.10
N PHE A 63 -2.80 -16.37 1.93
CA PHE A 63 -2.34 -15.16 1.25
C PHE A 63 -3.50 -14.23 0.89
N VAL A 64 -4.61 -14.75 0.35
CA VAL A 64 -5.80 -13.94 0.03
C VAL A 64 -6.41 -13.33 1.30
N ILE A 65 -6.50 -14.10 2.38
CA ILE A 65 -6.98 -13.58 3.68
C ILE A 65 -6.06 -12.45 4.16
N LEU A 66 -4.75 -12.68 4.14
CA LEU A 66 -3.75 -11.67 4.52
C LEU A 66 -3.87 -10.41 3.66
N GLN A 67 -4.02 -10.56 2.34
CA GLN A 67 -4.24 -9.45 1.41
C GLN A 67 -5.45 -8.61 1.81
N ILE A 68 -6.60 -9.24 2.09
CA ILE A 68 -7.84 -8.52 2.46
C ILE A 68 -7.64 -7.75 3.77
N PHE A 69 -7.11 -8.39 4.80
CA PHE A 69 -6.89 -7.75 6.10
C PHE A 69 -5.87 -6.61 6.00
N THR A 70 -4.70 -6.86 5.42
CA THR A 70 -3.66 -5.83 5.27
C THR A 70 -4.15 -4.68 4.41
N SER A 71 -4.89 -4.95 3.33
CA SER A 71 -5.52 -3.92 2.49
C SER A 71 -6.48 -3.05 3.29
N PHE A 72 -7.36 -3.66 4.08
CA PHE A 72 -8.37 -2.95 4.85
C PHE A 72 -7.74 -2.05 5.92
N PHE A 73 -6.81 -2.59 6.72
CA PHE A 73 -6.14 -1.83 7.77
C PHE A 73 -5.26 -0.71 7.20
N SER A 74 -4.47 -1.01 6.16
CA SER A 74 -3.61 -0.01 5.52
C SER A 74 -4.43 1.08 4.82
N TYR A 75 -5.62 0.75 4.31
CA TYR A 75 -6.55 1.72 3.75
C TYR A 75 -7.03 2.73 4.82
N ILE A 76 -7.55 2.23 5.94
CA ILE A 76 -8.08 3.07 7.02
C ILE A 76 -6.97 3.92 7.64
N TRP A 77 -5.82 3.32 7.90
CA TRP A 77 -4.78 3.95 8.71
C TRP A 77 -3.85 4.86 7.91
N VAL A 78 -3.43 4.43 6.72
CA VAL A 78 -2.39 5.12 5.93
C VAL A 78 -3.00 5.81 4.72
N TYR A 79 -3.75 5.08 3.89
CA TYR A 79 -4.24 5.64 2.64
C TYR A 79 -5.25 6.77 2.88
N SER A 80 -6.26 6.55 3.74
CA SER A 80 -7.29 7.55 4.04
C SER A 80 -6.71 8.84 4.63
N THR A 81 -5.77 8.71 5.58
CA THR A 81 -5.16 9.86 6.26
C THR A 81 -4.27 10.67 5.33
N LYS A 82 -3.43 10.00 4.53
CA LYS A 82 -2.49 10.67 3.62
C LYS A 82 -3.16 11.14 2.34
N ALA A 83 -4.10 10.39 1.77
CA ALA A 83 -4.81 10.80 0.56
C ALA A 83 -5.62 12.08 0.79
N LYS A 84 -6.21 12.29 1.98
CA LYS A 84 -6.85 13.56 2.34
C LYS A 84 -5.85 14.73 2.26
N LYS A 85 -4.67 14.58 2.86
CA LYS A 85 -3.61 15.61 2.87
C LYS A 85 -3.14 16.06 1.47
N TYR A 86 -3.20 15.17 0.48
CA TYR A 86 -2.77 15.45 -0.89
C TYR A 86 -3.91 15.80 -1.86
N ARG A 87 -5.18 15.71 -1.42
CA ARG A 87 -6.36 16.12 -2.19
C ARG A 87 -6.83 17.55 -1.85
N GLU A 88 -6.35 18.13 -0.74
CA GLU A 88 -6.52 19.54 -0.34
C GLU A 88 -5.42 20.44 -0.90
#